data_AF-A0A970VH68-F1
#
_entry.id   AF-A0A970VH68-F1
#
_cell.length_a   1.000
_cell.length_b   1.000
_cell.length_c   1.000
_cell.angle_alpha   90.00
_cell.angle_beta   90.00
_cell.angle_gamma   90.00
#
_symmetry.space_group_name_H-M   'P 1'
#
loop_
_entity.id
_entity.type
_entity.pdbx_description
1 polymer ?
#
loop_
_entity_poly.entity_id
_entity_poly.type
_entity_poly.pdbx_seq_one_letter_code
_entity_poly.pdbx_strand_id
1 'polypeptide(L)'
;MAEYMVEVFDAVKKFKETVALNHVTVRFETGRIHGIVGRNGSGKTVLFKCICGFMQLTSGSILVDGRPVKPGTAQEIGVIVEEPGFIGSLSGYKNLKLLASIQRK
;
A
#
# COMPACT_ATOMS: atom_id res chain seq x y z
N MET A 1 -9.17 -19.96 12.48
CA MET A 1 -9.76 -18.73 11.94
C MET A 1 -8.74 -18.13 10.98
N ALA A 2 -9.16 -17.54 9.85
CA ALA A 2 -8.21 -16.94 8.91
C ALA A 2 -7.59 -15.67 9.53
N GLU A 3 -6.27 -15.56 9.48
CA GLU A 3 -5.52 -14.38 9.90
C GLU A 3 -5.30 -13.49 8.66
N TYR A 4 -5.57 -12.19 8.80
CA TYR A 4 -5.50 -11.23 7.71
C TYR A 4 -4.33 -10.27 7.92
N MET A 5 -3.48 -10.14 6.90
CA MET A 5 -2.35 -9.21 6.91
C MET A 5 -2.78 -7.79 6.56
N VAL A 6 -3.80 -7.65 5.70
CA VAL A 6 -4.35 -6.35 5.32
C VAL A 6 -5.87 -6.43 5.33
N GLU A 7 -6.51 -5.48 5.99
CA GLU A 7 -7.96 -5.35 6.05
C GLU A 7 -8.38 -3.94 5.67
N VAL A 8 -9.32 -3.83 4.73
CA VAL A 8 -9.86 -2.58 4.22
C VAL A 8 -11.35 -2.55 4.53
N PHE A 9 -11.80 -1.52 5.24
CA PHE A 9 -13.18 -1.37 5.69
C PHE A 9 -13.80 -0.12 5.08
N ASP A 10 -14.78 -0.32 4.21
CA ASP A 10 -15.60 0.73 3.61
C ASP A 10 -14.77 1.93 3.07
N ALA A 11 -13.65 1.62 2.43
CA ALA A 11 -12.68 2.63 2.05
C ALA A 11 -13.21 3.49 0.90
N VAL A 12 -13.24 4.80 1.15
CA VAL A 12 -13.58 5.82 0.16
C VAL A 12 -12.38 6.76 -0.01
N LYS A 13 -12.02 7.06 -1.26
CA LYS A 13 -11.04 8.10 -1.58
C LYS A 13 -11.58 8.97 -2.70
N LYS A 14 -11.76 10.25 -2.39
CA LYS A 14 -12.19 11.28 -3.34
C LYS A 14 -11.07 12.29 -3.60
N PHE A 15 -10.95 12.71 -4.85
CA PHE A 15 -10.11 13.81 -5.30
C PHE A 15 -11.00 14.84 -5.98
N LYS A 16 -11.31 15.95 -5.29
CA LYS A 16 -12.33 16.91 -5.76
C LYS A 16 -13.61 16.16 -6.14
N GLU A 17 -14.02 16.22 -7.41
CA GLU A 17 -15.23 15.56 -7.94
C GLU A 17 -15.03 14.08 -8.30
N THR A 18 -13.81 13.56 -8.32
CA THR A 18 -13.53 12.18 -8.74
C THR A 18 -13.46 11.22 -7.54
N VAL A 19 -14.29 10.18 -7.55
CA VAL A 19 -14.24 9.09 -6.56
C VAL A 19 -13.33 7.98 -7.08
N ALA A 20 -12.12 7.88 -6.52
CA ALA A 20 -11.13 6.89 -6.92
C ALA A 20 -11.30 5.54 -6.21
N LEU A 21 -11.76 5.55 -4.95
CA LEU A 21 -12.22 4.37 -4.22
C LEU A 21 -13.63 4.64 -3.71
N ASN A 22 -14.55 3.71 -3.95
CA ASN A 22 -15.96 3.86 -3.61
C ASN A 22 -16.40 2.64 -2.77
N HIS A 23 -16.49 2.82 -1.44
CA HIS A 23 -16.94 1.79 -0.49
C HIS A 23 -16.22 0.44 -0.65
N VAL A 24 -14.89 0.47 -0.82
CA VAL A 24 -14.09 -0.75 -1.02
C VAL A 24 -13.91 -1.48 0.31
N THR A 25 -14.36 -2.74 0.37
CA THR A 25 -14.12 -3.64 1.52
C THR A 25 -13.45 -4.91 1.02
N VAL A 26 -12.27 -5.23 1.55
CA VAL A 26 -11.49 -6.42 1.17
C VAL A 26 -10.56 -6.82 2.30
N ARG A 27 -10.30 -8.13 2.41
CA ARG A 27 -9.31 -8.68 3.34
C ARG A 27 -8.32 -9.57 2.60
N PHE A 28 -7.05 -9.43 2.93
CA PHE A 28 -5.95 -10.20 2.36
C PHE A 28 -5.35 -11.10 3.44
N GLU A 29 -5.45 -12.41 3.24
CA GLU A 29 -4.94 -13.42 4.17
C GLU A 29 -3.41 -13.36 4.30
N THR A 30 -2.92 -13.60 5.51
CA THR A 30 -1.49 -13.73 5.83
C THR A 30 -0.87 -14.92 5.09
N GLY A 31 0.38 -14.75 4.62
CA GLY A 31 1.15 -15.82 3.96
C GLY A 31 0.66 -16.19 2.55
N ARG A 32 -0.19 -15.36 1.93
CA ARG A 32 -0.73 -15.61 0.58
C ARG A 32 -0.33 -14.53 -0.42
N ILE A 33 -0.23 -14.93 -1.68
CA ILE A 33 -0.08 -14.03 -2.82
C ILE A 33 -1.49 -13.69 -3.33
N HIS A 34 -1.78 -12.41 -3.43
CA HIS A 34 -3.07 -11.89 -3.90
C HIS A 34 -2.87 -11.05 -5.17
N GLY A 35 -3.79 -11.17 -6.12
CA GLY A 35 -3.81 -10.35 -7.33
C GLY A 35 -5.03 -9.44 -7.37
N ILE A 36 -4.82 -8.14 -7.59
CA ILE A 36 -5.91 -7.19 -7.84
C ILE A 36 -5.90 -6.79 -9.32
N VAL A 37 -6.96 -7.13 -10.03
CA VAL A 37 -7.09 -6.89 -11.48
C VAL A 37 -8.19 -5.87 -11.74
N GLY A 38 -8.00 -5.01 -12.75
CA GLY A 38 -8.98 -4.01 -13.15
C GLY A 38 -8.41 -3.10 -14.25
N ARG A 39 -9.29 -2.35 -14.92
CA ARG A 39 -8.90 -1.40 -16.00
C ARG A 39 -7.97 -0.29 -15.49
N ASN A 40 -7.23 0.36 -16.38
CA ASN A 40 -6.48 1.57 -16.03
C ASN A 40 -7.44 2.64 -15.47
N GLY A 41 -7.00 3.34 -14.43
CA GLY A 41 -7.84 4.33 -13.73
C GLY A 41 -8.85 3.74 -12.72
N SER A 42 -8.94 2.41 -12.56
CA SER A 42 -9.90 1.78 -11.63
C SER A 42 -9.58 1.94 -10.13
N GLY A 43 -8.61 2.77 -9.76
CA GLY A 43 -8.23 3.00 -8.36
C GLY A 43 -7.21 2.02 -7.75
N LYS A 44 -6.68 1.03 -8.49
CA LYS A 44 -5.70 0.04 -7.95
C LYS A 44 -4.48 0.69 -7.29
N THR A 45 -3.81 1.59 -7.99
CA THR A 45 -2.66 2.32 -7.44
C THR A 45 -3.04 3.17 -6.23
N VAL A 46 -4.24 3.77 -6.24
CA VAL A 46 -4.75 4.56 -5.12
C VAL A 46 -4.95 3.67 -3.89
N LEU A 47 -5.55 2.49 -4.06
CA LEU A 47 -5.71 1.51 -2.99
C LEU A 47 -4.36 1.10 -2.39
N PHE A 48 -3.37 0.77 -3.22
CA PHE A 48 -2.03 0.41 -2.74
C PHE A 48 -1.33 1.57 -2.01
N LYS A 49 -1.41 2.80 -2.53
CA LYS A 49 -0.87 4.00 -1.86
C LYS A 49 -1.56 4.24 -0.50
N CYS A 50 -2.85 3.96 -0.39
CA CYS A 50 -3.57 4.03 0.88
C CYS A 50 -3.15 2.93 1.87
N ILE A 51 -3.01 1.68 1.43
CA ILE A 51 -2.52 0.57 2.28
C ILE A 51 -1.12 0.87 2.83
N CYS A 52 -0.24 1.43 2.01
CA CYS A 52 1.12 1.78 2.42
C CYS A 52 1.22 3.05 3.29
N GLY A 53 0.09 3.72 3.57
CA GLY A 53 0.08 4.97 4.33
C GLY A 53 0.59 6.20 3.58
N PHE A 54 0.88 6.09 2.28
CA PHE A 54 1.29 7.22 1.43
C PHE A 54 0.13 8.16 1.07
N MET A 55 -1.11 7.72 1.29
CA MET A 55 -2.30 8.48 0.98
C MET A 55 -3.42 8.23 1.99
N GLN A 56 -3.98 9.30 2.55
CA GLN A 56 -5.13 9.21 3.46
C GLN A 56 -6.43 8.91 2.71
N LEU A 57 -7.27 8.04 3.26
CA LEU A 57 -8.66 7.87 2.83
C LEU A 57 -9.51 9.12 3.11
N THR A 58 -10.57 9.30 2.34
CA THR A 58 -11.62 10.29 2.64
C THR A 58 -12.54 9.78 3.76
N SER A 59 -12.89 8.49 3.75
CA SER A 59 -13.60 7.80 4.84
C SER A 59 -13.30 6.29 4.81
N GLY A 60 -13.68 5.59 5.88
CA GLY A 60 -13.34 4.19 6.10
C GLY A 60 -12.01 4.02 6.82
N SER A 61 -11.51 2.79 6.88
CA SER A 61 -10.25 2.48 7.56
C SER A 61 -9.49 1.35 6.88
N ILE A 62 -8.17 1.30 7.14
CA ILE A 62 -7.29 0.20 6.72
C ILE A 62 -6.50 -0.24 7.95
N LEU A 63 -6.39 -1.56 8.13
CA LEU A 63 -5.48 -2.19 9.07
C LEU A 63 -4.41 -2.95 8.29
N VAL A 64 -3.17 -2.86 8.76
CA VAL A 64 -2.06 -3.71 8.32
C VAL A 64 -1.50 -4.38 9.56
N ASP A 65 -1.45 -5.71 9.57
CA ASP A 65 -1.02 -6.50 10.73
C ASP A 65 -1.78 -6.10 12.01
N GLY A 66 -3.11 -5.93 11.88
CA GLY A 66 -3.99 -5.46 12.95
C GLY A 66 -3.81 -3.99 13.38
N ARG A 67 -2.83 -3.26 12.82
CA ARG A 67 -2.54 -1.86 13.18
C ARG A 67 -3.20 -0.88 12.22
N PRO A 68 -3.87 0.18 12.72
CA PRO A 68 -4.47 1.19 11.86
C PRO A 68 -3.45 1.93 11.00
N VAL A 69 -3.75 2.05 9.71
CA VAL A 69 -2.95 2.87 8.80
C VAL A 69 -3.30 4.33 8.98
N LYS A 70 -2.31 5.11 9.42
CA LYS A 70 -2.40 6.56 9.55
C LYS A 70 -1.39 7.23 8.62
N PRO A 71 -1.73 8.36 7.99
CA PRO A 71 -0.77 9.13 7.20
C PRO A 71 0.45 9.50 8.02
N GLY A 72 1.64 9.37 7.43
CA GLY A 72 2.91 9.72 8.08
C GLY A 72 3.40 8.72 9.14
N THR A 73 2.68 7.62 9.38
CA THR A 73 3.18 6.52 10.21
C THR A 73 3.88 5.50 9.33
N ALA A 74 5.13 5.20 9.65
CA ALA A 74 5.88 4.15 8.96
C ALA A 74 5.21 2.80 9.22
N GLN A 75 4.83 2.11 8.14
CA GLN A 75 4.36 0.74 8.21
C GLN A 75 5.53 -0.21 8.01
N GLU A 76 5.49 -1.36 8.67
CA GLU A 76 6.46 -2.45 8.48
C GLU A 76 6.19 -3.18 7.16
N ILE A 77 6.26 -2.45 6.04
CA ILE A 77 5.92 -2.94 4.70
C ILE A 77 7.10 -2.66 3.76
N GLY A 78 7.54 -3.68 3.03
CA GLY A 78 8.35 -3.50 1.83
C GLY A 78 7.45 -3.26 0.63
N VAL A 79 7.65 -2.16 -0.09
CA VAL A 79 6.77 -1.79 -1.22
C VAL A 79 7.54 -1.34 -2.44
N ILE A 80 7.08 -1.78 -3.61
CA ILE A 80 7.38 -1.17 -4.91
C ILE A 80 6.01 -0.81 -5.51
N VAL A 81 5.69 0.48 -5.57
CA VAL A 81 4.50 0.98 -6.27
C VAL A 81 4.96 1.67 -7.53
N GLU A 82 4.39 1.29 -8.68
CA GLU A 82 4.78 1.82 -9.99
C GLU A 82 6.26 1.53 -10.29
N GLU A 83 7.08 2.56 -10.45
CA GLU A 83 8.50 2.44 -10.80
C GLU A 83 9.38 2.80 -9.59
N PRO A 84 10.27 1.90 -9.15
CA PRO A 84 11.18 2.21 -8.04
C PRO A 84 12.22 3.26 -8.45
N GLY A 85 12.47 4.23 -7.56
CA GLY A 85 13.55 5.19 -7.76
C GLY A 85 14.92 4.55 -7.50
N PHE A 86 15.59 4.11 -8.56
CA PHE A 86 16.97 3.63 -8.47
C PHE A 86 18.00 4.75 -8.62
N ILE A 87 19.15 4.58 -7.96
CA ILE A 87 20.29 5.47 -8.13
C ILE A 87 21.09 4.97 -9.34
N GLY A 88 20.98 5.69 -10.47
CA GLY A 88 21.53 5.26 -11.77
C GLY A 88 23.06 5.09 -11.81
N SER A 89 23.81 5.72 -10.91
CA SER A 89 25.26 5.55 -10.80
C SER A 89 25.69 4.29 -10.04
N LEU A 90 24.73 3.56 -9.43
CA LEU A 90 24.99 2.35 -8.66
C LEU A 90 24.56 1.10 -9.45
N SER A 91 25.36 0.03 -9.34
CA SER A 91 24.93 -1.31 -9.79
C SER A 91 23.65 -1.75 -9.07
N GLY A 92 22.86 -2.66 -9.67
CA GLY A 92 21.67 -3.22 -9.04
C GLY A 92 21.93 -3.79 -7.63
N TYR A 93 23.00 -4.56 -7.45
CA TYR A 93 23.40 -5.08 -6.14
C TYR A 93 23.65 -3.96 -5.10
N LYS A 94 24.31 -2.87 -5.51
CA LYS A 94 24.55 -1.71 -4.63
C LYS A 94 23.24 -0.98 -4.28
N ASN A 95 22.30 -0.85 -5.20
CA ASN A 95 20.95 -0.32 -4.91
C ASN A 95 20.25 -1.18 -3.85
N LEU A 96 20.23 -2.51 -4.02
CA LEU A 96 19.60 -3.43 -3.06
C LEU A 96 20.30 -3.41 -1.69
N LYS A 97 21.64 -3.40 -1.67
CA LYS A 97 22.43 -3.32 -0.44
C LYS A 97 22.16 -2.02 0.32
N LEU A 98 22.01 -0.90 -0.40
CA LEU A 98 21.64 0.39 0.20
C LEU A 98 20.24 0.32 0.81
N LEU A 99 19.24 -0.17 0.09
CA LEU A 99 17.87 -0.33 0.61
C LEU A 99 17.84 -1.24 1.84
N ALA A 100 18.55 -2.36 1.82
CA ALA A 100 18.66 -3.25 2.97
C ALA A 100 19.30 -2.56 4.19
N SER A 101 20.25 -1.64 3.97
CA SER A 101 20.90 -0.90 5.06
C SER A 101 20.02 0.16 5.73
N ILE A 102 18.89 0.54 5.10
CA ILE A 102 17.92 1.48 5.68
C ILE A 102 17.08 0.80 6.76
N GLN A 103 16.96 -0.53 6.75
CA GLN A 103 16.23 -1.25 7.78
C GLN A 103 17.01 -1.18 9.12
N ARG A 104 16.40 -0.57 10.14
CA ARG A 104 16.86 -0.42 11.54
C ARG A 104 17.84 0.74 11.84
N LYS A 105 17.33 1.96 11.76
CA LYS A 105 17.54 2.96 12.82
C LYS A 105 16.24 3.16 13.58
#